data_AF-A0AA90ZCB8-F1
#
_entry.id   AF-A0AA90ZCB8-F1
#
_cell.length_a   1.000
_cell.length_b   1.000
_cell.length_c   1.000
_cell.angle_alpha   90.00
_cell.angle_beta   90.00
_cell.angle_gamma   90.00
#
_symmetry.space_group_name_H-M   'P 1'
#
loop_
_entity.id
_entity.type
_entity.pdbx_description
1 polymer ?
#
loop_
_entity_poly.entity_id
_entity_poly.type
_entity_poly.pdbx_seq_one_letter_code
_entity_poly.pdbx_strand_id
1 'polypeptide(L)'
;MSPWRLVSGTILALGGVWLFILGFLYYSVLPWILAAYFLYTGATSANYNPRSRRVAKLTYDGIVETGIERINTGRFHVNRDDFISTVSKIRDIISTQDFVPDFGIDSIYLHYANEKEANEASSRITALGIQCMVVQEKTGWKVKVEINGSGNEKSGGS
;
A
#
# COMPACT_ATOMS: atom_id res chain seq x y z
N MET A 1 -1.02 12.01 -9.75
CA MET A 1 0.27 12.75 -9.81
C MET A 1 0.06 13.97 -10.70
N SER A 2 0.44 15.18 -10.28
CA SER A 2 0.39 16.32 -11.21
C SER A 2 1.63 16.28 -12.12
N PRO A 3 1.48 16.16 -13.44
CA PRO A 3 2.61 16.13 -14.39
C PRO A 3 3.49 17.39 -14.30
N TRP A 4 2.94 18.46 -13.71
CA TRP A 4 3.59 19.73 -13.45
C TRP A 4 4.98 19.57 -12.81
N ARG A 5 5.15 18.76 -11.75
CA ARG A 5 6.42 18.75 -10.97
C ARG A 5 7.62 18.22 -11.79
N LEU A 6 7.39 17.29 -12.71
CA LEU A 6 8.43 16.80 -13.62
C LEU A 6 8.74 17.84 -14.71
N VAL A 7 7.69 18.45 -15.28
CA VAL A 7 7.84 19.51 -16.29
C VAL A 7 8.60 20.70 -15.72
N SER A 8 8.32 21.13 -14.48
CA SER A 8 9.08 22.21 -13.81
C SER A 8 10.55 21.84 -13.60
N GLY A 9 10.85 20.60 -13.20
CA GLY A 9 12.22 20.14 -12.98
C GLY A 9 13.04 20.12 -14.27
N THR A 10 12.46 19.64 -15.37
CA THR A 10 13.11 19.59 -16.68
C THR A 10 13.39 21.00 -17.23
N ILE A 11 12.44 21.94 -17.08
CA ILE A 11 12.63 23.33 -17.53
C ILE A 11 13.75 24.02 -16.75
N LEU A 12 13.83 23.82 -15.43
CA LEU A 12 14.90 24.38 -14.59
C LEU A 12 16.28 23.81 -14.96
N ALA A 13 16.37 22.52 -15.26
CA ALA A 13 17.62 21.90 -15.71
C ALA A 13 18.09 22.48 -17.05
N LEU A 14 17.19 22.66 -18.02
CA LEU A 14 17.49 23.29 -19.31
C LEU A 14 17.94 24.76 -19.15
N GLY A 15 17.29 25.52 -18.25
CA GLY A 15 17.70 26.88 -17.90
C GLY A 15 19.11 26.94 -17.28
N GLY A 16 19.45 25.98 -16.41
CA GLY A 16 20.79 25.85 -15.83
C GLY A 16 21.88 25.56 -16.86
N VAL A 17 21.59 24.70 -17.85
CA VAL A 17 22.50 24.41 -18.97
C VAL A 17 22.70 25.62 -19.88
N TRP A 18 21.64 26.38 -20.16
CA TRP A 18 21.71 27.59 -20.97
C TRP A 18 22.58 28.69 -20.33
N LEU A 19 22.41 28.91 -19.02
CA LEU A 19 23.24 29.86 -18.25
C LEU A 19 24.71 29.44 -18.15
N PHE A 20 24.98 28.13 -18.17
CA PHE A 20 26.34 27.59 -18.20
C PHE A 20 27.03 27.89 -19.54
N ILE A 21 26.33 27.73 -20.67
CA ILE A 21 26.85 28.05 -22.02
C ILE A 21 27.17 29.55 -22.15
N LEU A 22 26.39 30.43 -21.50
CA LEU A 22 26.61 31.88 -21.48
C LEU A 22 27.76 32.34 -20.57
N GLY A 23 28.46 31.41 -19.90
CA GLY A 23 29.64 31.72 -19.07
C GLY A 23 29.34 32.22 -17.65
N PHE A 24 28.07 32.28 -17.25
CA PHE A 24 27.65 32.68 -15.90
C PHE A 24 27.67 31.48 -14.94
N LEU A 25 28.86 30.95 -14.67
CA LEU A 25 29.06 29.75 -13.86
C LEU A 25 28.44 29.86 -12.46
N TYR A 26 28.55 31.03 -11.83
CA TYR A 26 28.05 31.26 -10.46
C TYR A 26 26.50 31.24 -10.37
N TYR A 27 25.82 31.78 -11.39
CA TYR A 27 24.36 31.82 -11.43
C TYR A 27 23.73 30.49 -11.88
N SER A 28 24.51 29.59 -12.49
CA SER A 28 24.04 28.26 -12.91
C SER A 28 23.84 27.31 -11.72
N VAL A 29 24.61 27.44 -10.63
CA VAL A 29 24.58 26.50 -9.50
C VAL A 29 23.19 26.41 -8.84
N LEU A 30 22.49 27.54 -8.72
CA LEU A 30 21.18 27.64 -8.07
C LEU A 30 20.08 26.81 -8.78
N PRO A 31 19.88 26.92 -10.11
CA PRO A 31 18.93 26.07 -10.83
C PRO A 31 19.30 24.58 -10.83
N TRP A 32 20.58 24.21 -10.81
CA TRP A 32 20.99 22.81 -10.68
C TRP A 32 20.61 22.20 -9.32
N ILE A 33 20.77 22.96 -8.23
CA ILE A 33 20.36 22.50 -6.88
C ILE A 33 18.83 22.34 -6.81
N LEU A 34 18.06 23.29 -7.34
CA LEU A 34 16.60 23.16 -7.39
C LEU A 34 16.14 21.99 -8.28
N ALA A 35 16.75 21.81 -9.44
CA ALA A 35 16.44 20.69 -10.33
C ALA A 35 16.72 19.34 -9.64
N ALA A 36 17.86 19.20 -8.96
CA ALA A 36 18.19 18.01 -8.19
C ALA A 36 17.16 17.74 -7.07
N TYR A 37 16.69 18.78 -6.36
CA TYR A 37 15.65 18.63 -5.34
C TYR A 37 14.30 18.20 -5.91
N PHE A 38 13.85 18.81 -7.01
CA PHE A 38 12.59 18.45 -7.66
C PHE A 38 12.64 17.04 -8.29
N LEU A 39 13.79 16.66 -8.87
CA LEU A 39 14.00 15.31 -9.40
C LEU A 39 14.11 14.27 -8.29
N TYR A 40 14.83 14.56 -7.20
CA TYR A 40 14.91 13.66 -6.06
C TYR A 40 13.54 13.46 -5.42
N THR A 41 12.82 14.54 -5.08
CA THR A 41 11.46 14.41 -4.51
C THR A 41 10.47 13.74 -5.48
N GLY A 42 10.62 13.95 -6.79
CA GLY A 42 9.86 13.25 -7.83
C GLY A 42 10.19 11.74 -7.90
N ALA A 43 11.47 11.38 -7.84
CA ALA A 43 11.94 9.99 -7.89
C ALA A 43 11.63 9.23 -6.60
N THR A 44 11.80 9.84 -5.42
CA THR A 44 11.49 9.20 -4.13
C THR A 44 9.97 9.03 -3.94
N SER A 45 9.15 9.96 -4.47
CA SER A 45 7.68 9.84 -4.47
C SER A 45 7.15 8.87 -5.52
N ALA A 46 7.88 8.65 -6.63
CA ALA A 46 7.57 7.59 -7.59
C ALA A 46 7.89 6.19 -7.04
N ASN A 47 8.85 6.09 -6.12
CA ASN A 47 9.29 4.83 -5.53
C ASN A 47 8.55 4.45 -4.23
N TYR A 48 7.75 5.32 -3.64
CA TYR A 48 6.82 4.97 -2.56
C TYR A 48 5.53 4.35 -3.12
N ASN A 49 5.68 3.32 -3.96
CA ASN A 49 4.60 2.42 -4.27
C ASN A 49 4.77 1.18 -3.36
N PRO A 50 4.05 1.08 -2.23
CA PRO A 50 4.11 -0.13 -1.38
C PRO A 50 3.77 -1.42 -2.15
N ARG A 51 3.20 -1.30 -3.36
CA ARG A 51 2.97 -2.40 -4.32
C ARG A 51 4.22 -2.99 -4.97
N SER A 52 5.41 -2.40 -4.85
CA SER A 52 6.58 -2.87 -5.61
C SER A 52 7.30 -4.09 -5.03
N ARG A 53 7.01 -4.49 -3.78
CA ARG A 53 7.40 -5.82 -3.29
C ARG A 53 6.48 -6.88 -3.91
N ARG A 54 6.64 -7.12 -5.21
CA ARG A 54 6.31 -8.43 -5.78
C ARG A 54 7.24 -9.43 -5.13
N VAL A 55 6.78 -10.06 -4.06
CA VAL A 55 7.50 -11.19 -3.48
C VAL A 55 7.15 -12.39 -4.35
N ALA A 56 8.15 -13.00 -4.99
CA ALA A 56 8.00 -14.10 -5.95
C ALA A 56 7.32 -15.36 -5.37
N LYS A 57 7.00 -15.35 -4.08
CA LYS A 57 6.04 -16.22 -3.39
C LYS A 57 5.56 -15.46 -2.15
N LEU A 58 4.30 -15.04 -2.12
CA LEU A 58 3.67 -14.76 -0.82
C LEU A 58 3.60 -16.07 -0.04
N THR A 59 4.56 -16.29 0.84
CA THR A 59 4.49 -17.43 1.76
C THR A 59 3.48 -17.07 2.86
N TYR A 60 2.43 -17.89 2.99
CA TYR A 60 1.46 -17.83 4.09
C TYR A 60 2.16 -17.58 5.44
N ASP A 61 3.25 -18.29 5.69
CA ASP A 61 4.05 -18.17 6.91
C ASP A 61 4.58 -16.74 7.16
N GLY A 62 5.04 -16.05 6.11
CA GLY A 62 5.56 -14.67 6.25
C GLY A 62 4.45 -13.65 6.56
N ILE A 63 3.23 -13.88 6.08
CA ILE A 63 2.07 -13.03 6.38
C ILE A 63 1.62 -13.26 7.82
N VAL A 64 1.60 -14.52 8.25
CA VAL A 64 1.28 -14.88 9.65
C VAL A 64 2.32 -14.30 10.59
N GLU A 65 3.61 -14.43 10.29
CA GLU A 65 4.71 -13.88 11.09
C GLU A 65 4.61 -12.35 11.20
N THR A 66 4.44 -11.65 10.08
CA THR A 66 4.27 -10.19 10.06
C THR A 66 3.02 -9.77 10.84
N GLY A 67 1.93 -10.51 10.74
CA GLY A 67 0.70 -10.24 11.50
C GLY A 67 0.90 -10.40 13.00
N ILE A 68 1.55 -11.49 13.43
CA ILE A 68 1.85 -11.75 14.86
C ILE A 68 2.79 -10.68 15.42
N GLU A 69 3.82 -10.28 14.68
CA GLU A 69 4.72 -9.19 15.08
C GLU A 69 3.95 -7.87 15.30
N ARG A 70 3.01 -7.54 14.40
CA ARG A 70 2.16 -6.35 14.53
C ARG A 70 1.18 -6.43 15.70
N ILE A 71 0.67 -7.61 16.02
CA ILE A 71 -0.15 -7.85 17.22
C ILE A 71 0.69 -7.60 18.47
N ASN A 72 1.89 -8.19 18.54
CA ASN A 72 2.79 -8.05 19.68
C ASN A 72 3.25 -6.60 19.91
N THR A 73 3.43 -5.83 18.83
CA THR A 73 3.83 -4.41 18.90
C THR A 73 2.65 -3.46 19.14
N GLY A 74 1.41 -3.98 19.26
CA GLY A 74 0.20 -3.17 19.47
C GLY A 74 -0.19 -2.33 18.24
N ARG A 75 0.33 -2.66 17.05
CA ARG A 75 -0.04 -1.99 15.79
C ARG A 75 -1.21 -2.66 15.10
N PHE A 76 -1.61 -3.85 15.56
CA PHE A 76 -2.73 -4.63 15.05
C PHE A 76 -3.54 -5.19 16.23
N HIS A 77 -4.72 -4.64 16.46
CA HIS A 77 -5.55 -4.87 17.65
C HIS A 77 -6.54 -6.02 17.44
N VAL A 78 -6.03 -7.20 17.12
CA VAL A 78 -6.85 -8.41 16.93
C VAL A 78 -6.39 -9.52 17.86
N ASN A 79 -7.30 -10.45 18.16
CA ASN A 79 -6.89 -11.65 18.87
C ASN A 79 -6.01 -12.51 17.93
N ARG A 80 -4.91 -13.03 18.46
CA ARG A 80 -3.95 -13.86 17.71
C ARG A 80 -4.60 -15.11 17.13
N ASP A 81 -5.45 -15.78 17.89
CA ASP A 81 -6.09 -17.03 17.48
C ASP A 81 -7.13 -16.78 16.39
N ASP A 82 -7.92 -15.71 16.53
CA ASP A 82 -8.89 -15.28 15.51
C ASP A 82 -8.20 -14.86 14.22
N PHE A 83 -7.06 -14.17 14.32
CA PHE A 83 -6.23 -13.82 13.18
C PHE A 83 -5.73 -15.08 12.44
N ILE A 84 -5.10 -16.02 13.15
CA ILE A 84 -4.56 -17.24 12.55
C ILE A 84 -5.69 -18.06 11.90
N SER A 85 -6.82 -18.21 12.59
CA SER A 85 -8.01 -18.90 12.08
C SER A 85 -8.53 -18.27 10.80
N THR A 86 -8.66 -16.93 10.78
CA THR A 86 -9.16 -16.19 9.62
C THR A 86 -8.20 -16.30 8.43
N VAL A 87 -6.91 -16.04 8.65
CA VAL A 87 -5.88 -16.09 7.60
C VAL A 87 -5.71 -17.51 7.04
N SER A 88 -5.85 -18.54 7.88
CA SER A 88 -5.85 -19.95 7.45
C SER A 88 -6.98 -20.25 6.47
N LYS A 89 -8.20 -19.78 6.75
CA LYS A 89 -9.36 -19.98 5.87
C LYS A 89 -9.19 -19.32 4.51
N ILE A 90 -8.58 -18.12 4.47
CA ILE A 90 -8.34 -17.39 3.22
C ILE A 90 -6.97 -17.69 2.59
N ARG A 91 -6.25 -18.72 3.08
CA ARG A 91 -4.90 -19.09 2.60
C ARG A 91 -4.87 -19.29 1.09
N ASP A 92 -5.85 -19.99 0.53
CA ASP A 92 -5.90 -20.28 -0.90
C ASP A 92 -6.03 -18.99 -1.73
N ILE A 93 -6.83 -18.05 -1.23
CA ILE A 93 -7.05 -16.73 -1.85
C ILE A 93 -5.77 -15.91 -1.78
N ILE A 94 -5.11 -15.88 -0.62
CA ILE A 94 -3.85 -15.16 -0.41
C ILE A 94 -2.72 -15.75 -1.26
N SER A 95 -2.65 -17.08 -1.39
CA SER A 95 -1.59 -17.76 -2.15
C SER A 95 -1.64 -17.46 -3.65
N THR A 96 -2.81 -17.04 -4.15
CA THR A 96 -3.03 -16.63 -5.54
C THR A 96 -2.66 -15.16 -5.78
N GLN A 97 -2.40 -14.39 -4.71
CA GLN A 97 -2.08 -12.97 -4.82
C GLN A 97 -0.62 -12.73 -5.20
N ASP A 98 -0.39 -11.69 -6.01
CA ASP A 98 0.94 -11.20 -6.36
C ASP A 98 1.51 -10.19 -5.33
N PHE A 99 0.66 -9.70 -4.42
CA PHE A 99 0.98 -8.58 -3.52
C PHE A 99 0.73 -8.92 -2.06
N VAL A 100 1.68 -8.52 -1.19
CA VAL A 100 1.56 -8.60 0.26
C VAL A 100 0.34 -7.78 0.72
N PRO A 101 -0.53 -8.34 1.56
CA PRO A 101 -1.69 -7.60 2.03
C PRO A 101 -1.30 -6.51 3.04
N ASP A 102 -2.05 -5.41 3.03
CA ASP A 102 -1.88 -4.34 4.03
C ASP A 102 -2.62 -4.73 5.32
N PHE A 103 -2.01 -4.45 6.48
CA PHE A 103 -2.66 -4.62 7.79
C PHE A 103 -3.13 -3.26 8.30
N GLY A 104 -4.43 -3.14 8.53
CA GLY A 104 -5.05 -2.03 9.24
C GLY A 104 -5.01 -2.23 10.76
N ILE A 105 -5.94 -1.58 11.46
CA ILE A 105 -6.06 -1.67 12.93
C ILE A 105 -6.65 -3.02 13.35
N ASP A 106 -7.67 -3.48 12.63
CA ASP A 106 -8.50 -4.67 12.93
C ASP A 106 -8.80 -5.50 11.66
N SER A 107 -8.19 -5.14 10.54
CA SER A 107 -8.55 -5.63 9.22
C SER A 107 -7.33 -5.85 8.32
N ILE A 108 -7.47 -6.77 7.37
CA ILE A 108 -6.47 -7.06 6.33
C ILE A 108 -7.02 -6.58 5.00
N TYR A 109 -6.20 -5.91 4.19
CA TYR A 109 -6.59 -5.46 2.86
C TYR A 109 -5.88 -6.28 1.80
N LEU A 110 -6.66 -6.98 0.97
CA LEU A 110 -6.18 -7.69 -0.20
C LEU A 110 -6.30 -6.77 -1.43
N HIS A 111 -5.26 -6.72 -2.27
CA HIS A 111 -5.22 -5.85 -3.44
C HIS A 111 -5.69 -6.56 -4.70
N TYR A 112 -6.50 -5.90 -5.51
CA TYR A 112 -6.96 -6.40 -6.81
C TYR A 112 -6.81 -5.35 -7.90
N ALA A 113 -6.54 -5.81 -9.12
CA ALA A 113 -6.44 -4.94 -10.28
C ALA A 113 -7.82 -4.46 -10.74
N ASN A 114 -8.80 -5.37 -10.73
CA ASN A 114 -10.12 -5.16 -11.32
C ASN A 114 -11.24 -5.26 -10.27
N GLU A 115 -12.33 -4.53 -10.50
CA GLU A 115 -13.54 -4.58 -9.66
C GLU A 115 -14.14 -5.98 -9.63
N LYS A 116 -14.20 -6.63 -10.79
CA LYS A 116 -14.76 -7.97 -10.95
C LYS A 116 -14.03 -9.00 -10.09
N GLU A 117 -12.69 -8.97 -10.09
CA GLU A 117 -11.86 -9.86 -9.27
C GLU A 117 -12.08 -9.60 -7.77
N ALA A 118 -12.18 -8.33 -7.37
CA ALA A 118 -12.45 -7.95 -5.98
C ALA A 118 -13.82 -8.46 -5.51
N ASN A 119 -14.86 -8.35 -6.36
CA ASN A 119 -16.20 -8.84 -6.07
C ASN A 119 -16.28 -10.37 -6.03
N GLU A 120 -15.56 -11.06 -6.92
CA GLU A 120 -15.48 -12.52 -6.88
C GLU A 120 -14.76 -13.01 -5.61
N ALA A 121 -13.66 -12.34 -5.24
CA ALA A 121 -12.93 -12.67 -4.02
C ALA A 121 -13.75 -12.37 -2.76
N SER A 122 -14.45 -11.23 -2.70
CA SER A 122 -15.31 -10.91 -1.56
C SER A 122 -16.45 -11.92 -1.42
N SER A 123 -17.03 -12.39 -2.52
CA SER A 123 -18.05 -13.44 -2.50
C SER A 123 -17.50 -14.76 -1.95
N ARG A 124 -16.27 -15.14 -2.34
CA ARG A 124 -15.59 -16.34 -1.80
C ARG A 124 -15.28 -16.21 -0.30
N ILE A 125 -14.78 -15.05 0.13
CA ILE A 125 -14.46 -14.79 1.54
C ILE A 125 -15.73 -14.78 2.40
N THR A 126 -16.80 -14.16 1.90
CA THR A 126 -18.12 -14.16 2.56
C THR A 126 -18.68 -15.58 2.67
N ALA A 127 -18.51 -16.41 1.65
CA ALA A 127 -18.92 -17.82 1.69
C ALA A 127 -18.16 -18.66 2.74
N LEU A 128 -16.95 -18.23 3.14
CA LEU A 128 -16.18 -18.83 4.25
C LEU A 128 -16.64 -18.33 5.64
N GLY A 129 -17.68 -17.51 5.70
CA GLY A 129 -18.24 -16.95 6.92
C GLY A 129 -17.42 -15.81 7.53
N ILE A 130 -16.60 -15.14 6.71
CA ILE A 130 -15.75 -14.02 7.15
C ILE A 130 -16.35 -12.72 6.63
N GLN A 131 -16.42 -11.69 7.48
CA GLN A 131 -16.90 -10.38 7.08
C GLN A 131 -15.87 -9.68 6.19
N CYS A 132 -16.30 -9.25 5.01
CA CYS A 132 -15.44 -8.49 4.12
C CYS A 132 -16.22 -7.44 3.30
N MET A 133 -15.52 -6.38 2.89
CA MET A 133 -16.07 -5.30 2.10
C MET A 133 -15.12 -4.95 0.94
N VAL A 134 -15.70 -4.67 -0.22
CA VAL A 134 -14.94 -4.14 -1.37
C VAL A 134 -14.81 -2.64 -1.23
N VAL A 135 -13.59 -2.13 -1.31
CA VAL A 135 -13.26 -0.72 -1.17
C VAL A 135 -12.55 -0.26 -2.43
N GLN A 136 -13.07 0.81 -3.05
CA GLN A 136 -12.43 1.46 -4.19
C GLN A 136 -11.45 2.54 -3.69
N GLU A 137 -10.20 2.46 -4.11
CA GLU A 137 -9.19 3.50 -3.89
C GLU A 137 -8.79 4.17 -5.20
N LYS A 138 -8.15 5.34 -5.11
CA LYS A 138 -7.65 6.12 -6.27
C LYS A 138 -6.73 5.33 -7.20
N THR A 139 -6.17 4.23 -6.72
CA THR A 139 -5.13 3.47 -7.40
C THR A 139 -5.55 2.03 -7.71
N GLY A 140 -6.77 1.60 -7.36
CA GLY A 140 -7.24 0.23 -7.60
C GLY A 140 -8.33 -0.22 -6.63
N TRP A 141 -8.60 -1.53 -6.62
CA TRP A 141 -9.63 -2.15 -5.78
C TRP A 141 -9.00 -2.91 -4.62
N LYS A 142 -9.63 -2.86 -3.45
CA LYS A 142 -9.21 -3.62 -2.27
C LYS A 142 -10.38 -4.38 -1.69
N VAL A 143 -10.09 -5.54 -1.10
CA VAL A 143 -11.04 -6.26 -0.26
C VAL A 143 -10.56 -6.14 1.18
N LYS A 144 -11.30 -5.41 1.99
CA LYS A 144 -11.11 -5.31 3.44
C LYS A 144 -11.71 -6.56 4.07
N VAL A 145 -10.87 -7.40 4.67
CA VAL A 145 -11.26 -8.55 5.47
C VAL A 145 -11.21 -8.14 6.94
N GLU A 146 -12.36 -8.16 7.61
CA GLU A 146 -12.44 -7.81 9.02
C GLU A 146 -12.13 -9.03 9.88
N ILE A 147 -11.26 -8.84 10.87
CA ILE A 147 -10.86 -9.87 11.80
C ILE A 147 -11.45 -9.44 13.14
N ASN A 148 -12.31 -10.29 13.71
CA ASN A 148 -12.97 -9.98 14.97
C ASN A 148 -11.94 -9.48 15.98
N GLY A 149 -12.06 -8.21 16.34
CA GLY A 149 -11.24 -7.61 17.36
C GLY A 149 -11.57 -8.27 18.70
N SER A 150 -10.58 -8.34 19.59
CA SER A 150 -10.79 -8.66 21.00
C SER A 150 -11.57 -7.53 21.68
N GLY A 151 -12.86 -7.42 21.37
CA GLY A 151 -13.72 -6.30 21.76
C GLY A 151 -15.20 -6.62 21.60
N ASN A 152 -15.62 -7.81 22.01
CA ASN A 152 -17.03 -8.06 22.27
C ASN A 152 -17.34 -7.65 23.72
N GLU A 153 -17.50 -6.35 23.97
CA GLU A 153 -18.28 -5.86 25.10
C GLU A 153 -19.15 -4.65 24.70
N LYS A 154 -20.45 -4.93 24.62
CA LYS A 154 -21.58 -4.07 24.98
C LYS A 154 -21.88 -2.85 24.09
N SER A 155 -22.94 -3.00 23.30
CA SER A 155 -24.11 -2.13 23.48
C SER A 155 -25.39 -2.95 23.29
N GLY A 156 -25.84 -3.57 24.37
CA GLY A 156 -27.27 -3.72 24.60
C GLY A 156 -27.78 -2.36 25.05
N GLY A 157 -28.67 -1.77 24.26
CA GLY A 157 -29.47 -0.61 24.62
C GLY A 157 -30.92 -1.00 24.43
N SER A 158 -31.60 -1.16 25.57
CA SER A 158 -33.03 -1.42 25.73
C SER A 158 -33.94 -0.50 24.93
#